data_AF-A0A6A3UI44-F1
#
_entry.id   AF-A0A6A3UI44-F1
#
_cell.length_a   1.000
_cell.length_b   1.000
_cell.length_c   1.000
_cell.angle_alpha   90.00
_cell.angle_beta   90.00
_cell.angle_gamma   90.00
#
_symmetry.space_group_name_H-M   'P 1'
#
loop_
_entity.id
_entity.type
_entity.pdbx_description
1 polymer ?
#
loop_
_entity_poly.entity_id
_entity_poly.type
_entity_poly.pdbx_seq_one_letter_code
_entity_poly.pdbx_strand_id
1 'polypeptide(L)'
;SMKKKRAVLRATEGMSERGATRTQGIPRWTLNDWRKSADDIFDYKGSEKTLSRTPGRRELVPFGIELITFMKDTRRDSEVLTAKTMASFVRDVYPDWLESYIQGKKDTATAYESLLRLLRRFAYRHGFVQRTPSGLKEKLSDLIVVRDEFAQSFKKTYSGF
;
A
#
# COMPACT_ATOMS: atom_id res chain seq x y z
N SER A 1 -7.11 -0.92 -23.30
CA SER A 1 -6.86 0.55 -23.27
C SER A 1 -8.10 1.29 -23.74
N MET A 2 -8.43 2.44 -23.12
CA MET A 2 -9.61 3.26 -23.45
C MET A 2 -9.59 3.74 -24.90
N LYS A 3 -8.42 4.16 -25.42
CA LYS A 3 -8.20 4.45 -26.84
C LYS A 3 -8.70 3.33 -27.78
N LYS A 4 -8.42 2.06 -27.45
CA LYS A 4 -8.89 0.90 -28.24
C LYS A 4 -10.41 0.77 -28.19
N LYS A 5 -11.01 0.93 -27.00
CA LYS A 5 -12.48 0.84 -26.83
C LYS A 5 -13.20 1.92 -27.65
N ARG A 6 -12.75 3.18 -27.56
CA ARG A 6 -13.31 4.32 -28.32
C ARG A 6 -13.20 4.10 -29.84
N ALA A 7 -12.04 3.67 -30.33
CA ALA A 7 -11.84 3.41 -31.75
C ALA A 7 -12.79 2.32 -32.28
N VAL A 8 -12.97 1.24 -31.52
CA VAL A 8 -13.90 0.16 -31.85
C VAL A 8 -15.35 0.64 -31.83
N LEU A 9 -15.75 1.43 -30.83
CA LEU A 9 -17.11 1.95 -30.75
C LEU A 9 -17.43 2.89 -31.92
N ARG A 10 -16.50 3.76 -32.31
CA ARG A 10 -16.63 4.60 -33.53
C ARG A 10 -16.71 3.77 -34.81
N ALA A 11 -15.81 2.78 -34.97
CA ALA A 11 -15.77 1.95 -36.16
C ALA A 11 -16.97 1.01 -36.31
N THR A 12 -17.75 0.80 -35.25
CA THR A 12 -18.92 -0.11 -35.24
C THR A 12 -20.24 0.62 -34.99
N GLU A 13 -20.22 1.95 -35.09
CA GLU A 13 -21.38 2.81 -35.04
C GLU A 13 -22.29 2.50 -36.24
N GLY A 14 -23.57 2.23 -35.99
CA GLY A 14 -24.53 1.81 -37.04
C GLY A 14 -24.37 0.37 -37.55
N MET A 15 -23.36 -0.39 -37.12
CA MET A 15 -23.19 -1.79 -37.53
C MET A 15 -24.05 -2.74 -36.69
N SER A 16 -24.60 -3.77 -37.37
CA SER A 16 -25.20 -4.92 -36.68
C SER A 16 -24.17 -5.61 -35.77
N GLU A 17 -24.62 -6.19 -34.65
CA GLU A 17 -23.73 -6.85 -33.69
C GLU A 17 -22.85 -7.91 -34.35
N ARG A 18 -23.42 -8.70 -35.27
CA ARG A 18 -22.70 -9.75 -36.01
C ARG A 18 -21.67 -9.18 -37.00
N GLY A 19 -21.95 -8.02 -37.61
CA GLY A 19 -20.99 -7.34 -38.48
C GLY A 19 -19.82 -6.80 -37.67
N ALA A 20 -20.13 -6.10 -36.58
CA ALA A 20 -19.13 -5.49 -35.71
C ALA A 20 -18.16 -6.50 -35.07
N THR A 21 -18.66 -7.67 -34.62
CA THR A 21 -17.80 -8.72 -34.04
C THR A 21 -16.87 -9.34 -35.08
N ARG A 22 -17.36 -9.59 -36.31
CA ARG A 22 -16.56 -10.12 -37.41
C ARG A 22 -15.49 -9.14 -37.86
N THR A 23 -15.82 -7.86 -38.01
CA THR A 23 -14.89 -6.83 -38.46
C THR A 23 -13.80 -6.53 -37.44
N GLN A 24 -14.14 -6.50 -36.14
CA GLN A 24 -13.20 -6.12 -35.09
C GLN A 24 -12.53 -7.32 -34.39
N GLY A 25 -13.01 -8.54 -34.63
CA GLY A 25 -12.52 -9.75 -33.96
C GLY A 25 -12.79 -9.76 -32.45
N ILE A 26 -13.81 -9.04 -31.99
CA ILE A 26 -14.14 -8.89 -30.56
C ILE A 26 -15.37 -9.77 -30.24
N PRO A 27 -15.34 -10.53 -29.12
CA PRO A 27 -16.51 -11.30 -28.70
C PRO A 27 -17.75 -10.43 -28.51
N ARG A 28 -18.91 -10.95 -28.91
CA ARG A 28 -20.20 -10.24 -28.85
C ARG A 28 -20.50 -9.67 -27.46
N TRP A 29 -20.29 -10.47 -26.42
CA TRP A 29 -20.57 -10.05 -25.03
C TRP A 29 -19.69 -8.85 -24.62
N THR A 30 -18.42 -8.85 -25.01
CA THR A 30 -17.47 -7.76 -24.72
C THR A 30 -17.85 -6.48 -25.45
N LEU A 31 -18.25 -6.59 -26.72
CA LEU A 31 -18.68 -5.43 -27.50
C LEU A 31 -19.96 -4.82 -26.93
N ASN A 32 -20.93 -5.64 -26.53
CA ASN A 32 -22.17 -5.17 -25.94
C ASN A 32 -21.96 -4.51 -24.58
N ASP A 33 -21.05 -5.04 -23.76
CA ASP A 33 -20.65 -4.42 -22.49
C ASP A 33 -20.05 -3.02 -22.70
N TRP A 34 -19.20 -2.85 -23.73
CA TRP A 34 -18.65 -1.54 -24.06
C TRP A 34 -19.70 -0.59 -24.65
N ARG A 35 -20.66 -1.09 -25.43
CA ARG A 35 -21.77 -0.28 -25.95
C ARG A 35 -22.68 0.22 -24.81
N LYS A 36 -22.92 -0.60 -23.79
CA LYS A 36 -23.70 -0.19 -22.60
C LYS A 36 -23.01 0.91 -21.79
N SER A 37 -21.68 0.89 -21.74
CA SER A 37 -20.87 1.87 -21.02
C SER A 37 -20.25 2.91 -21.96
N ALA A 38 -20.86 3.14 -23.13
CA ALA A 38 -20.26 3.97 -24.18
C ALA A 38 -20.05 5.42 -23.71
N ASP A 39 -21.06 6.00 -23.07
CA ASP A 39 -21.02 7.37 -22.56
C ASP A 39 -19.89 7.51 -21.53
N ASP A 40 -19.82 6.63 -20.53
CA ASP A 40 -18.72 6.58 -19.55
C ASP A 40 -17.34 6.44 -20.22
N ILE A 41 -17.27 5.66 -21.31
CA ILE A 41 -16.02 5.46 -22.06
C ILE A 41 -15.62 6.75 -22.78
N PHE A 42 -16.56 7.50 -23.36
CA PHE A 42 -16.27 8.76 -24.05
C PHE A 42 -16.03 9.91 -23.08
N ASP A 43 -16.77 9.99 -21.98
CA ASP A 43 -16.73 11.08 -21.00
C ASP A 43 -15.57 10.97 -20.00
N TYR A 44 -14.86 9.83 -19.96
CA TYR A 44 -13.71 9.66 -19.10
C TYR A 44 -12.57 10.66 -19.42
N LYS A 45 -12.37 11.64 -18.53
CA LYS A 45 -11.31 12.67 -18.58
C LYS A 45 -10.07 12.35 -17.73
N GLY A 46 -10.04 11.21 -17.06
CA GLY A 46 -8.90 10.78 -16.24
C GLY A 46 -7.70 10.31 -17.05
N SER A 47 -6.56 10.09 -16.38
CA SER A 47 -5.37 9.55 -17.05
C SER A 47 -5.58 8.08 -17.45
N GLU A 48 -5.63 7.82 -18.76
CA GLU A 48 -5.78 6.46 -19.31
C GLU A 48 -4.58 5.54 -18.97
N LYS A 49 -3.40 6.12 -18.70
CA LYS A 49 -2.19 5.40 -18.27
C LYS A 49 -2.37 4.73 -16.90
N THR A 50 -3.32 5.21 -16.11
CA THR A 50 -3.66 4.70 -14.77
C THR A 50 -4.77 3.67 -14.77
N LEU A 51 -5.44 3.40 -15.90
CA LEU A 51 -6.44 2.33 -16.00
C LEU A 51 -5.81 0.96 -16.31
N SER A 52 -4.67 0.94 -17.02
CA SER A 52 -3.88 -0.28 -17.25
C SER A 52 -3.04 -0.68 -16.05
N ARG A 53 -2.71 0.29 -15.17
CA ARG A 53 -2.28 0.01 -13.81
C ARG A 53 -3.55 -0.26 -13.04
N THR A 54 -3.92 -1.52 -12.84
CA THR A 54 -4.97 -1.87 -11.87
C THR A 54 -4.77 -0.97 -10.65
N PRO A 55 -5.72 -0.06 -10.31
CA PRO A 55 -5.58 0.72 -9.11
C PRO A 55 -5.36 -0.29 -8.01
N GLY A 56 -4.17 -0.29 -7.41
CA GLY A 56 -3.88 -1.22 -6.33
C GLY A 56 -5.01 -1.10 -5.31
N ARG A 57 -5.46 -2.22 -4.74
CA ARG A 57 -6.56 -2.25 -3.76
C ARG A 57 -6.38 -1.09 -2.78
N ARG A 58 -7.40 -0.21 -2.66
CA ARG A 58 -7.38 0.95 -1.76
C ARG A 58 -6.86 0.53 -0.39
N GLU A 59 -6.02 1.37 0.18
CA GLU A 59 -5.44 1.15 1.51
C GLU A 59 -6.58 1.11 2.54
N LEU A 60 -6.68 -0.01 3.28
CA LEU A 60 -7.78 -0.24 4.22
C LEU A 60 -7.55 0.44 5.58
N VAL A 61 -6.32 0.89 5.82
CA VAL A 61 -5.88 1.46 7.09
C VAL A 61 -5.98 2.98 7.00
N PRO A 62 -6.90 3.63 7.73
CA PRO A 62 -7.13 5.06 7.63
C PRO A 62 -6.00 5.90 8.26
N PHE A 63 -5.21 5.30 9.14
CA PHE A 63 -4.08 5.91 9.87
C PHE A 63 -2.71 5.51 9.27
N GLY A 64 -2.62 5.41 7.94
CA GLY A 64 -1.42 4.92 7.27
C GLY A 64 -0.16 5.70 7.62
N ILE A 65 -0.25 7.04 7.72
CA ILE A 65 0.90 7.90 8.04
C ILE A 65 1.46 7.58 9.42
N GLU A 66 0.61 7.49 10.43
CA GLU A 66 1.01 7.26 11.82
C GLU A 66 1.61 5.86 12.01
N LEU A 67 1.01 4.85 11.37
CA LEU A 67 1.56 3.50 11.36
C LEU A 67 2.93 3.45 10.67
N ILE A 68 3.13 4.18 9.56
CA ILE A 68 4.44 4.28 8.90
C ILE A 68 5.47 4.94 9.80
N THR A 69 5.11 6.01 10.52
CA THR A 69 5.99 6.69 11.47
C THR A 69 6.42 5.72 12.57
N PHE A 70 5.47 5.05 13.22
CA PHE A 70 5.76 4.00 14.20
C PHE A 70 6.72 2.94 13.63
N MET A 71 6.44 2.42 12.43
CA MET A 71 7.29 1.40 11.80
C MET A 71 8.72 1.90 11.49
N LYS A 72 8.89 3.19 11.18
CA LYS A 72 10.22 3.80 10.97
C LYS A 72 10.96 3.94 12.29
N ASP A 73 10.28 4.34 13.36
CA ASP A 73 10.87 4.54 14.68
C ASP A 73 11.27 3.19 15.30
N THR A 74 10.39 2.18 15.28
CA THR A 74 10.73 0.80 15.69
C THR A 74 11.99 0.29 14.97
N ARG A 75 12.14 0.61 13.68
CA ARG A 75 13.33 0.23 12.90
C ARG A 75 14.57 1.05 13.23
N ARG A 76 14.40 2.31 13.62
CA ARG A 76 15.49 3.20 14.03
C ARG A 76 16.10 2.73 15.34
N ASP A 77 15.26 2.26 16.25
CA ASP A 77 15.66 1.74 17.56
C ASP A 77 16.17 0.28 17.48
N SER A 78 16.31 -0.24 16.25
CA SER A 78 16.77 -1.60 15.95
C SER A 78 15.92 -2.71 16.57
N GLU A 79 14.66 -2.40 16.88
CA GLU A 79 13.70 -3.39 17.32
C GLU A 79 13.16 -4.20 16.13
N VAL A 80 12.76 -5.43 16.41
CA VAL A 80 12.18 -6.30 15.39
C VAL A 80 10.78 -5.82 15.05
N LEU A 81 10.64 -5.14 13.90
CA LEU A 81 9.33 -4.79 13.36
C LEU A 81 8.60 -6.06 12.89
N THR A 82 7.55 -6.46 13.63
CA THR A 82 6.71 -7.61 13.29
C THR A 82 5.26 -7.19 13.07
N ALA A 83 4.47 -8.07 12.45
CA ALA A 83 3.03 -7.88 12.36
C ALA A 83 2.36 -7.77 13.74
N LYS A 84 2.94 -8.42 14.77
CA LYS A 84 2.45 -8.37 16.13
C LYS A 84 2.72 -7.01 16.78
N THR A 85 3.91 -6.43 16.60
CA THR A 85 4.21 -5.10 17.14
C THR A 85 3.34 -4.02 16.49
N MET A 86 3.11 -4.12 15.18
CA MET A 86 2.12 -3.27 14.49
C MET A 86 0.69 -3.49 15.02
N ALA A 87 0.30 -4.72 15.33
CA ALA A 87 -1.03 -5.00 15.88
C ALA A 87 -1.20 -4.44 17.31
N SER A 88 -0.15 -4.47 18.14
CA SER A 88 -0.16 -3.81 19.44
C SER A 88 -0.34 -2.30 19.30
N PHE A 89 0.42 -1.65 18.40
CA PHE A 89 0.25 -0.22 18.11
C PHE A 89 -1.19 0.10 17.68
N VAL A 90 -1.79 -0.70 16.80
CA VAL A 90 -3.18 -0.50 16.37
C VAL A 90 -4.16 -0.65 17.53
N ARG A 91 -3.97 -1.66 18.39
CA ARG A 91 -4.81 -1.86 19.57
C ARG A 91 -4.71 -0.68 20.54
N ASP A 92 -3.50 -0.16 20.75
CA ASP A 92 -3.22 0.83 21.78
C ASP A 92 -3.61 2.25 21.32
N VAL A 93 -3.49 2.56 20.02
CA VAL A 93 -3.74 3.90 19.47
C VAL A 93 -5.10 4.00 18.75
N TYR A 94 -5.61 2.91 18.17
CA TYR A 94 -6.88 2.90 17.42
C TYR A 94 -7.81 1.75 17.87
N PRO A 95 -8.19 1.67 19.17
CA PRO A 95 -9.05 0.62 19.67
C PRO A 95 -10.41 0.60 18.98
N ASP A 96 -11.03 1.77 18.75
CA ASP A 96 -12.35 1.87 18.10
C ASP A 96 -12.34 1.35 16.67
N TRP A 97 -11.28 1.67 15.92
CA TRP A 97 -11.11 1.15 14.57
C TRP A 97 -10.88 -0.36 14.59
N LEU A 98 -10.08 -0.85 15.54
CA LEU A 98 -9.84 -2.28 15.70
C LEU A 98 -11.15 -3.03 16.00
N GLU A 99 -11.98 -2.50 16.89
CA GLU A 99 -13.30 -3.05 17.24
C GLU A 99 -14.21 -3.13 16.01
N SER A 100 -14.33 -2.03 15.25
CA SER A 100 -15.09 -2.02 14.00
C SER A 100 -14.53 -3.01 12.97
N TYR A 101 -13.20 -3.13 12.89
CA TYR A 101 -12.54 -4.04 11.94
C TYR A 101 -12.73 -5.53 12.28
N ILE A 102 -12.88 -5.88 13.56
CA ILE A 102 -13.15 -7.27 13.98
C ILE A 102 -14.65 -7.61 13.98
N GLN A 103 -15.52 -6.60 13.95
CA GLN A 103 -16.97 -6.77 13.90
C GLN A 103 -17.39 -7.60 12.67
N GLY A 104 -18.26 -8.58 12.89
CA GLY A 104 -18.79 -9.45 11.82
C GLY A 104 -17.82 -10.52 11.32
N LYS A 105 -16.63 -10.66 11.93
CA LYS A 105 -15.73 -11.80 11.65
C LYS A 105 -16.19 -13.05 12.41
N LYS A 106 -15.87 -14.21 11.83
CA LYS A 106 -16.31 -15.52 12.31
C LYS A 106 -15.96 -15.79 13.78
N ASP A 107 -14.73 -15.49 14.16
CA ASP A 107 -14.18 -15.75 15.49
C ASP A 107 -12.94 -14.86 15.73
N THR A 108 -12.54 -14.73 17.00
CA THR A 108 -11.45 -13.85 17.44
C THR A 108 -10.09 -14.26 16.86
N ALA A 109 -9.81 -15.56 16.72
CA ALA A 109 -8.57 -16.04 16.13
C ALA A 109 -8.49 -15.70 14.63
N THR A 110 -9.57 -15.92 13.88
CA THR A 110 -9.67 -15.50 12.47
C THR A 110 -9.58 -13.98 12.34
N ALA A 111 -10.17 -13.23 13.26
CA ALA A 111 -10.08 -11.77 13.29
C ALA A 111 -8.65 -11.28 13.48
N TYR A 112 -7.92 -11.87 14.42
CA TYR A 112 -6.52 -11.53 14.67
C TYR A 112 -5.61 -11.94 13.49
N GLU A 113 -5.76 -13.13 12.92
CA GLU A 113 -4.96 -13.54 11.77
C GLU A 113 -5.22 -12.67 10.53
N SER A 114 -6.47 -12.28 10.31
CA SER A 114 -6.80 -11.33 9.23
C SER A 114 -6.21 -9.94 9.48
N LEU A 115 -6.12 -9.47 10.73
CA LEU A 115 -5.39 -8.25 11.09
C LEU A 115 -3.90 -8.37 10.76
N LEU A 116 -3.24 -9.44 11.21
CA LEU A 116 -1.82 -9.66 10.93
C LEU A 116 -1.55 -9.70 9.42
N ARG A 117 -2.42 -10.33 8.64
CA ARG A 117 -2.32 -10.35 7.16
C ARG A 117 -2.48 -8.96 6.55
N LEU A 118 -3.41 -8.15 7.05
CA LEU A 118 -3.58 -6.75 6.61
C LEU A 118 -2.30 -5.95 6.86
N LEU A 119 -1.75 -6.03 8.07
CA LEU A 119 -0.56 -5.29 8.48
C LEU A 119 0.71 -5.74 7.73
N ARG A 120 0.87 -7.04 7.46
CA ARG A 120 1.98 -7.55 6.61
C ARG A 120 1.91 -6.97 5.19
N ARG A 121 0.71 -6.91 4.60
CA ARG A 121 0.49 -6.34 3.26
C ARG A 121 0.72 -4.83 3.24
N PHE A 122 0.28 -4.13 4.28
CA PHE A 122 0.54 -2.71 4.48
C PHE A 122 2.06 -2.46 4.52
N ALA A 123 2.77 -3.19 5.37
CA ALA A 123 4.23 -3.06 5.49
C ALA A 123 4.95 -3.29 4.15
N TYR A 124 4.62 -4.37 3.45
CA TYR A 124 5.20 -4.67 2.14
C TYR A 124 4.94 -3.56 1.12
N ARG A 125 3.71 -3.03 1.07
CA ARG A 125 3.33 -1.94 0.17
C ARG A 125 4.13 -0.66 0.41
N HIS A 126 4.52 -0.39 1.66
CA HIS A 126 5.32 0.77 2.04
C HIS A 126 6.83 0.50 2.07
N GLY A 127 7.29 -0.59 1.46
CA GLY A 127 8.72 -0.91 1.33
C GLY A 127 9.37 -1.50 2.58
N PHE A 128 8.57 -1.94 3.56
CA PHE A 128 9.06 -2.62 4.74
C PHE A 128 9.18 -4.13 4.47
N VAL A 129 10.36 -4.54 4.02
CA VAL A 129 10.73 -5.95 3.82
C VAL A 129 11.51 -6.47 5.02
N GLN A 130 11.46 -7.78 5.26
CA GLN A 130 12.31 -8.45 6.25
C GLN A 130 13.78 -8.08 6.02
N ARG A 131 14.48 -7.69 7.09
CA ARG A 131 15.92 -7.47 7.05
C ARG A 131 16.61 -8.76 7.45
N THR A 132 17.65 -9.13 6.72
CA THR A 132 18.64 -10.09 7.21
C THR A 132 19.43 -9.39 8.32
N PRO A 133 19.50 -9.94 9.54
CA PRO A 133 20.39 -9.43 10.57
C PRO A 133 21.82 -9.47 10.02
N SER A 134 22.41 -8.30 9.79
CA SER A 134 23.83 -8.16 9.49
C SER A 134 24.48 -7.59 10.73
N GLY A 135 25.52 -8.25 11.27
CA GLY A 135 26.29 -7.76 12.43
C GLY A 135 27.06 -6.46 12.21
N LEU A 136 26.75 -5.71 11.14
CA LEU A 136 27.36 -4.44 10.75
C LEU A 136 26.54 -3.22 11.22
N LYS A 137 25.38 -3.42 11.87
CA LYS A 137 24.48 -2.33 12.28
C LYS A 137 24.35 -2.26 13.78
N GLU A 138 24.88 -1.18 14.34
CA GLU A 138 24.71 -0.79 15.74
C GLU A 138 23.39 -0.04 15.97
N LYS A 139 22.87 -0.08 17.20
CA LYS A 139 21.64 0.64 17.56
C LYS A 139 21.91 2.15 17.59
N LEU A 140 20.90 2.95 17.23
CA LEU A 140 21.02 4.40 17.29
C LEU A 140 21.27 4.90 18.72
N SER A 141 20.67 4.28 19.73
CA SER A 141 20.92 4.58 21.14
C SER A 141 22.40 4.49 21.48
N ASP A 142 23.05 3.42 21.04
CA ASP A 142 24.43 3.10 21.37
C ASP A 142 25.37 4.08 20.64
N LEU A 143 25.05 4.41 19.37
CA LEU A 143 25.76 5.43 18.61
C LEU A 143 25.62 6.84 19.20
N ILE A 144 24.46 7.18 19.78
CA ILE A 144 24.24 8.46 20.47
C ILE A 144 25.13 8.53 21.72
N VAL A 145 25.19 7.45 22.50
CA VAL A 145 26.06 7.38 23.68
C VAL A 145 27.53 7.57 23.29
N VAL A 146 28.02 6.82 22.30
CA VAL A 146 29.41 6.94 21.82
C VAL A 146 29.72 8.35 21.33
N ARG A 147 28.79 8.98 20.59
CA ARG A 147 28.94 10.36 20.13
C ARG A 147 29.06 11.34 21.30
N ASP A 148 28.21 11.20 22.31
CA ASP A 148 28.16 12.11 23.44
C ASP A 148 29.39 11.96 24.35
N GLU A 149 29.86 10.73 24.56
CA GLU A 149 31.12 10.42 25.25
C GLU A 149 32.33 11.02 24.52
N PHE A 150 32.39 10.85 23.19
CA PHE A 150 33.43 11.45 22.37
C PHE A 150 33.39 12.99 22.44
N ALA A 151 32.21 13.60 22.35
CA ALA A 151 32.06 15.04 22.44
C ALA A 151 32.53 15.59 23.80
N GLN A 152 32.25 14.87 24.89
CA GLN A 152 32.73 15.21 26.22
C GLN A 152 34.25 15.09 26.34
N SER A 153 34.84 13.98 25.86
CA SER A 153 36.29 13.77 25.91
C SER A 153 37.04 14.80 25.07
N PHE A 154 36.56 15.08 23.85
CA PHE A 154 37.12 16.11 22.98
C PHE A 154 37.07 17.49 23.63
N LYS A 155 35.91 17.89 24.16
CA LYS A 155 35.80 19.18 24.88
C LYS A 155 36.77 19.26 26.05
N LYS A 156 36.90 18.20 26.86
CA LYS A 156 37.83 18.17 28.00
C LYS A 156 39.30 18.31 27.56
N THR A 157 39.69 17.66 26.46
CA THR A 157 41.07 17.68 25.97
C THR A 157 41.44 19.01 25.31
N TYR A 158 40.48 19.67 24.65
CA TYR A 158 40.73 20.86 23.83
C TYR A 158 40.08 22.15 24.35
N SER A 159 39.48 22.17 25.54
CA SER A 159 38.86 23.39 26.12
C SER A 159 39.84 24.51 26.49
N GLY A 160 41.14 24.25 26.42
CA GLY A 160 42.21 25.19 26.78
C GLY A 160 43.03 25.72 25.59
N PHE A 161 42.67 25.37 24.36
CA PHE A 161 43.12 26.05 23.14
C PHE A 161 42.12 27.12 22.74
#